data_AF-A0A811NEX6-F1
#
_entry.id   AF-A0A811NEX6-F1
#
_cell.length_a   1.000
_cell.length_b   1.000
_cell.length_c   1.000
_cell.angle_alpha   90.00
_cell.angle_beta   90.00
_cell.angle_gamma   90.00
#
_symmetry.space_group_name_H-M   'P 1'
#
loop_
_entity.id
_entity.type
_entity.pdbx_description
1 polymer ?
#
loop_
_entity_poly.entity_id
_entity_poly.type
_entity_poly.pdbx_seq_one_letter_code
_entity_poly.pdbx_strand_id
1 'polypeptide(L)'
;MGCSFSGLNALYDTVGGGGGDVWVNDYRFRVLRRLGDAGPACSSVLLVKEVVAAAASSDGTAGAEPGAAGIARKKGIHPSHISADGTYALKKVLVQSDQHLELVRQEIRVSSQFSHPNLLPLLEHAIVAVKGVQDGSQNHEAYLLFPVHLDGTLQDVTKTMLEKKEFFPTITVLQIFRQLCSGLKHMHSFDPPYAHNGVKPDNVLITQRKEQSHLAILMDFESAGPARKTIRSQAEALQLQEWASEHCSAHYRPPELWECPSYADIDERTDIWSVGCTLYSMM
;
A
#
# COMPACT_ATOMS: atom_id res chain seq x y z
N MET A 1 21.89 3.47 -46.00
CA MET A 1 22.78 2.33 -46.28
C MET A 1 23.76 2.19 -45.12
N GLY A 2 24.13 0.96 -44.75
CA GLY A 2 25.22 0.69 -43.81
C GLY A 2 24.82 0.64 -42.32
N CYS A 3 24.51 -0.56 -41.84
CA CYS A 3 24.50 -0.88 -40.41
C CYS A 3 25.91 -1.27 -39.94
N SER A 4 26.20 -1.14 -38.65
CA SER A 4 27.06 -2.10 -37.96
C SER A 4 26.66 -2.20 -36.48
N PHE A 5 26.49 -3.43 -36.00
CA PHE A 5 26.08 -3.79 -34.63
C PHE A 5 27.24 -4.49 -33.91
N SER A 6 27.41 -4.21 -32.61
CA SER A 6 28.04 -5.05 -31.57
C SER A 6 27.73 -4.32 -30.24
N GLY A 7 26.96 -4.81 -29.26
CA GLY A 7 26.83 -6.18 -28.74
C GLY A 7 27.96 -6.43 -27.73
N LEU A 8 27.78 -6.87 -26.48
CA LEU A 8 26.61 -7.27 -25.66
C LEU A 8 26.77 -6.58 -24.27
N ASN A 9 25.79 -6.47 -23.35
CA ASN A 9 24.40 -6.94 -23.31
C ASN A 9 23.56 -6.04 -22.36
N ALA A 10 22.33 -5.67 -22.74
CA ALA A 10 21.35 -4.98 -21.87
C ALA A 10 19.91 -5.13 -22.44
N LEU A 11 19.49 -6.37 -22.68
CA LEU A 11 18.12 -6.71 -23.08
C LEU A 11 17.31 -7.01 -21.82
N TYR A 12 16.36 -6.13 -21.49
CA TYR A 12 14.93 -6.41 -21.29
C TYR A 12 14.26 -5.23 -20.58
N ASP A 13 13.65 -4.34 -21.35
CA ASP A 13 12.25 -3.91 -21.17
C ASP A 13 11.91 -2.74 -22.09
N THR A 14 11.37 -3.05 -23.27
CA THR A 14 10.18 -2.38 -23.86
C THR A 14 9.81 -3.05 -25.20
N VAL A 15 8.53 -2.92 -25.57
CA VAL A 15 7.91 -3.41 -26.83
C VAL A 15 7.70 -4.93 -26.92
N GLY A 16 6.52 -5.40 -26.49
CA GLY A 16 5.96 -6.66 -27.00
C GLY A 16 5.19 -7.57 -26.02
N GLY A 17 3.98 -7.16 -25.59
CA GLY A 17 2.88 -8.09 -25.23
C GLY A 17 3.01 -9.03 -24.02
N GLY A 18 4.20 -9.21 -23.44
CA GLY A 18 4.44 -9.93 -22.19
C GLY A 18 5.28 -9.07 -21.26
N GLY A 19 4.79 -8.82 -20.04
CA GLY A 19 5.51 -8.02 -19.05
C GLY A 19 6.78 -8.72 -18.58
N GLY A 20 7.82 -7.91 -18.32
CA GLY A 20 9.09 -8.37 -17.75
C GLY A 20 8.89 -9.03 -16.37
N ASP A 21 9.91 -9.78 -15.95
CA ASP A 21 9.93 -10.40 -14.63
C ASP A 21 10.74 -9.50 -13.67
N VAL A 22 10.16 -9.21 -12.49
CA VAL A 22 10.73 -8.40 -11.41
C VAL A 22 11.11 -9.31 -10.24
N TRP A 23 12.19 -8.98 -9.54
CA TRP A 23 12.65 -9.69 -8.34
C TRP A 23 12.43 -8.83 -7.10
N VAL A 24 11.89 -9.43 -6.03
CA VAL A 24 11.82 -8.83 -4.70
C VAL A 24 12.46 -9.81 -3.73
N ASN A 25 13.68 -9.50 -3.30
CA ASN A 25 14.59 -10.46 -2.64
C ASN A 25 14.70 -11.77 -3.45
N ASP A 26 14.48 -12.93 -2.83
CA ASP A 26 14.59 -14.23 -3.48
C ASP A 26 13.37 -14.61 -4.36
N TYR A 27 12.32 -13.78 -4.40
CA TYR A 27 11.06 -14.07 -5.08
C TYR A 27 10.98 -13.41 -6.46
N ARG A 28 10.66 -14.20 -7.49
CA ARG A 28 10.48 -13.75 -8.87
C ARG A 28 8.99 -13.59 -9.19
N PHE A 29 8.61 -12.46 -9.76
CA PHE A 29 7.24 -12.19 -10.19
C PHE A 29 7.20 -11.71 -11.65
N ARG A 30 6.26 -12.24 -12.43
CA ARG A 30 5.96 -11.73 -13.78
C ARG A 30 4.99 -10.57 -13.69
N VAL A 31 5.30 -9.45 -14.36
CA VAL A 31 4.35 -8.34 -14.48
C VAL A 31 3.22 -8.73 -15.44
N LEU A 32 1.97 -8.65 -14.98
CA LEU A 32 0.78 -8.93 -15.79
C LEU A 32 0.21 -7.65 -16.42
N ARG A 33 0.01 -6.60 -15.62
CA ARG A 33 -0.48 -5.28 -16.05
C ARG A 33 -0.23 -4.20 -14.99
N ARG A 34 -0.26 -2.93 -15.37
CA ARG A 34 -0.41 -1.81 -14.42
C ARG A 34 -1.84 -1.81 -13.87
N LEU A 35 -1.99 -1.59 -12.57
CA LEU A 35 -3.27 -1.34 -11.89
C LEU A 35 -3.56 0.16 -11.78
N GLY A 36 -2.52 0.97 -11.53
CA GLY A 36 -2.63 2.42 -11.42
C GLY A 36 -1.32 3.06 -10.96
N ASP A 37 -1.45 4.26 -10.41
CA ASP A 37 -0.37 5.06 -9.80
C ASP A 37 -0.65 5.19 -8.29
N ALA A 38 0.38 5.28 -7.44
CA ALA A 38 0.23 5.19 -5.98
C ALA A 38 0.96 6.33 -5.26
N GLY A 39 0.33 7.50 -5.25
CA GLY A 39 0.88 8.72 -4.66
C GLY A 39 1.59 9.59 -5.71
N PRO A 40 2.75 10.21 -5.40
CA PRO A 40 3.43 11.11 -6.32
C PRO A 40 3.91 10.40 -7.60
N ALA A 41 4.15 11.17 -8.67
CA ALA A 41 4.37 10.73 -10.05
C ALA A 41 5.55 9.76 -10.32
N CYS A 42 6.28 9.37 -9.28
CA CYS A 42 7.38 8.40 -9.32
C CYS A 42 6.94 6.97 -8.91
N SER A 43 5.65 6.76 -8.66
CA SER A 43 5.06 5.52 -8.16
C SER A 43 4.20 4.82 -9.22
N SER A 44 4.12 3.48 -9.16
CA SER A 44 3.17 2.71 -9.96
C SER A 44 2.80 1.40 -9.25
N VAL A 45 1.54 0.98 -9.39
CA VAL A 45 1.07 -0.32 -8.90
C VAL A 45 0.95 -1.28 -10.06
N LEU A 46 1.58 -2.44 -9.93
CA LEU A 46 1.58 -3.52 -10.91
C LEU A 46 0.84 -4.72 -10.33
N LEU A 47 -0.04 -5.33 -11.14
CA LEU A 47 -0.49 -6.70 -10.90
C LEU A 47 0.63 -7.63 -11.35
N VAL A 48 1.12 -8.46 -10.43
CA VAL A 48 2.19 -9.40 -10.70
C VAL A 48 1.79 -10.83 -10.31
N LYS A 49 2.43 -11.83 -10.90
CA LYS A 49 2.22 -13.25 -10.59
C LYS A 49 3.53 -13.92 -10.24
N GLU A 50 3.56 -14.61 -9.11
CA GLU A 50 4.75 -15.34 -8.65
C GLU A 50 5.15 -16.45 -9.63
N VAL A 51 6.43 -16.50 -9.94
CA VAL A 51 7.05 -17.52 -10.81
C VAL A 51 7.74 -18.54 -9.92
N VAL A 52 6.94 -19.44 -9.34
CA VAL A 52 7.46 -20.58 -8.56
C VAL A 52 8.19 -21.52 -9.50
N ALA A 53 9.48 -21.77 -9.23
CA ALA A 53 10.23 -22.81 -9.93
C ALA A 53 9.59 -24.17 -9.66
N ALA A 54 9.26 -24.91 -10.72
CA ALA A 54 8.76 -26.28 -10.57
C ALA A 54 9.78 -27.10 -9.77
N ALA A 55 9.35 -27.68 -8.65
CA ALA A 55 10.20 -28.58 -7.89
C ALA A 55 10.64 -29.71 -8.83
N ALA A 56 11.96 -29.90 -8.96
CA ALA A 56 12.50 -31.00 -9.74
C ALA A 56 11.93 -32.31 -9.17
N SER A 57 11.24 -33.07 -10.00
CA SER A 57 10.50 -34.26 -9.59
C SER A 57 11.45 -35.43 -9.33
N SER A 58 12.14 -35.41 -8.20
CA SER A 58 12.77 -36.60 -7.62
C SER A 58 11.72 -37.36 -6.79
N ASP A 59 11.43 -38.58 -7.23
CA ASP A 59 10.78 -39.67 -6.50
C ASP A 59 9.31 -39.50 -6.08
N GLY A 60 8.42 -39.88 -7.01
CA GLY A 60 7.82 -41.22 -6.92
C GLY A 60 6.75 -41.54 -5.85
N THR A 61 6.49 -40.68 -4.87
CA THR A 61 5.43 -40.94 -3.86
C THR A 61 4.23 -40.01 -4.04
N ALA A 62 3.16 -40.53 -4.66
CA ALA A 62 1.86 -39.88 -4.69
C ALA A 62 1.20 -39.93 -3.30
N GLY A 63 0.88 -38.77 -2.71
CA GLY A 63 0.17 -38.72 -1.42
C GLY A 63 0.35 -37.45 -0.59
N ALA A 64 1.35 -36.61 -0.88
CA ALA A 64 1.48 -35.30 -0.23
C ALA A 64 0.65 -34.24 -0.98
N GLU A 65 -0.09 -33.41 -0.24
CA GLU A 65 -0.60 -32.15 -0.77
C GLU A 65 0.58 -31.32 -1.35
N PRO A 66 0.37 -30.51 -2.40
CA PRO A 66 1.42 -29.65 -2.94
C PRO A 66 1.81 -28.60 -1.89
N GLY A 67 2.82 -28.94 -1.09
CA GLY A 67 3.26 -28.11 0.04
C GLY A 67 3.62 -26.71 -0.44
N ALA A 68 3.05 -25.71 0.24
CA ALA A 68 3.20 -24.28 -0.06
C ALA A 68 4.61 -23.95 -0.58
N ALA A 69 4.72 -23.22 -1.68
CA ALA A 69 5.97 -22.86 -2.32
C ALA A 69 6.00 -21.34 -2.59
N GLY A 70 7.18 -20.78 -2.87
CA GLY A 70 7.33 -19.35 -3.00
C GLY A 70 7.05 -18.60 -1.69
N ILE A 71 6.48 -17.40 -1.78
CA ILE A 71 6.21 -16.50 -0.65
C ILE A 71 5.26 -17.10 0.39
N ALA A 72 4.46 -18.11 0.01
CA ALA A 72 3.63 -18.88 0.93
C ALA A 72 4.43 -19.68 1.99
N ARG A 73 5.76 -19.83 1.84
CA ARG A 73 6.65 -20.39 2.87
C ARG A 73 7.16 -19.34 3.89
N LYS A 74 6.99 -18.05 3.62
CA LYS A 74 7.58 -16.99 4.45
C LYS A 74 6.86 -16.93 5.81
N LYS A 75 7.62 -17.19 6.88
CA LYS A 75 7.13 -17.09 8.26
C LYS A 75 6.62 -15.67 8.54
N GLY A 76 5.48 -15.56 9.22
CA GLY A 76 4.86 -14.29 9.59
C GLY A 76 3.78 -13.79 8.62
N ILE A 77 3.69 -14.34 7.40
CA ILE A 77 2.54 -14.05 6.52
C ILE A 77 1.36 -14.92 6.92
N HIS A 78 0.22 -14.31 7.24
CA HIS A 78 -1.01 -15.03 7.51
C HIS A 78 -1.61 -15.64 6.22
N PRO A 79 -2.08 -16.90 6.22
CA PRO A 79 -2.50 -17.60 4.98
C PRO A 79 -3.57 -16.87 4.14
N SER A 80 -4.43 -16.05 4.76
CA SER A 80 -5.45 -15.26 4.04
C SER A 80 -4.87 -14.16 3.13
N HIS A 81 -3.57 -13.91 3.18
CA HIS A 81 -2.86 -12.92 2.37
C HIS A 81 -2.11 -13.53 1.18
N ILE A 82 -2.07 -14.86 1.10
CA ILE A 82 -1.52 -15.61 -0.02
C ILE A 82 -2.64 -15.78 -1.05
N SER A 83 -2.45 -15.30 -2.28
CA SER A 83 -3.42 -15.56 -3.35
C SER A 83 -3.30 -17.00 -3.83
N ALA A 84 -4.44 -17.70 -3.96
CA ALA A 84 -4.50 -19.08 -4.44
C ALA A 84 -3.96 -19.25 -5.88
N ASP A 85 -3.99 -18.19 -6.69
CA ASP A 85 -3.45 -18.19 -8.05
C ASP A 85 -2.03 -17.59 -8.15
N GLY A 86 -1.42 -17.22 -7.02
CA GLY A 86 -0.10 -16.59 -6.95
C GLY A 86 -0.03 -15.14 -7.43
N THR A 87 -1.16 -14.43 -7.57
CA THR A 87 -1.16 -12.99 -7.91
C THR A 87 -1.06 -12.07 -6.70
N TYR A 88 -0.36 -10.94 -6.90
CA TYR A 88 -0.05 -9.95 -5.87
C TYR A 88 -0.06 -8.54 -6.46
N ALA A 89 -0.17 -7.53 -5.59
CA ALA A 89 0.02 -6.13 -5.96
C ALA A 89 1.45 -5.70 -5.61
N LEU A 90 2.18 -5.14 -6.58
CA LEU A 90 3.54 -4.65 -6.42
C LEU A 90 3.59 -3.14 -6.65
N LYS A 91 3.84 -2.37 -5.59
CA LYS A 91 4.15 -0.93 -5.68
C LYS A 91 5.63 -0.79 -6.06
N LYS A 92 5.90 -0.23 -7.23
CA LYS A 92 7.25 0.19 -7.67
C LYS A 92 7.38 1.70 -7.48
N VAL A 93 8.43 2.14 -6.79
CA VAL A 93 8.74 3.56 -6.54
C VAL A 93 10.13 3.88 -7.10
N LEU A 94 10.22 4.90 -7.95
CA LEU A 94 11.47 5.48 -8.45
C LEU A 94 11.95 6.53 -7.44
N VAL A 95 13.07 6.26 -6.79
CA VAL A 95 13.64 7.12 -5.75
C VAL A 95 14.71 8.02 -6.37
N GLN A 96 14.47 9.33 -6.27
CA GLN A 96 15.23 10.38 -6.97
C GLN A 96 16.12 11.22 -6.04
N SER A 97 16.02 11.04 -4.71
CA SER A 97 16.81 11.76 -3.71
C SER A 97 16.92 10.97 -2.42
N ASP A 98 17.92 11.27 -1.60
CA ASP A 98 18.09 10.63 -0.27
C ASP A 98 16.92 10.95 0.68
N GLN A 99 16.30 12.13 0.54
CA GLN A 99 15.10 12.50 1.31
C GLN A 99 13.91 11.60 0.92
N HIS A 100 13.69 11.36 -0.38
CA HIS A 100 12.65 10.44 -0.85
C HIS A 100 12.97 8.99 -0.43
N LEU A 101 14.26 8.60 -0.41
CA LEU A 101 14.69 7.29 0.07
C LEU A 101 14.32 7.06 1.53
N GLU A 102 14.47 8.09 2.38
CA GLU A 102 14.11 7.99 3.79
C GLU A 102 12.59 7.95 4.02
N LEU A 103 11.79 8.66 3.22
CA LEU A 103 10.33 8.54 3.23
C LEU A 103 9.88 7.11 2.86
N VAL A 104 10.49 6.49 1.84
CA VAL A 104 10.18 5.10 1.46
C VAL A 104 10.62 4.11 2.54
N ARG A 105 11.77 4.31 3.17
CA ARG A 105 12.18 3.50 4.34
C ARG A 105 11.21 3.65 5.50
N GLN A 106 10.70 4.85 5.74
CA GLN A 106 9.68 5.10 6.75
C GLN A 106 8.36 4.38 6.42
N GLU A 107 7.86 4.45 5.19
CA GLU A 107 6.68 3.69 4.75
C GLU A 107 6.86 2.18 5.00
N ILE A 108 7.99 1.62 4.57
CA ILE A 108 8.34 0.20 4.79
C ILE A 108 8.37 -0.13 6.28
N ARG A 109 9.03 0.71 7.10
CA ARG A 109 9.16 0.52 8.55
C ARG A 109 7.79 0.55 9.25
N VAL A 110 6.91 1.46 8.87
CA VAL A 110 5.57 1.58 9.47
C VAL A 110 4.65 0.45 9.00
N SER A 111 4.64 0.15 7.70
CA SER A 111 3.85 -0.96 7.13
C SER A 111 4.27 -2.34 7.66
N SER A 112 5.52 -2.50 8.11
CA SER A 112 6.04 -3.73 8.72
C SER A 112 5.68 -3.89 10.20
N GLN A 113 5.22 -2.84 10.89
CA GLN A 113 4.92 -2.89 12.34
C GLN A 113 3.52 -3.43 12.64
N PHE A 114 2.56 -3.28 11.73
CA PHE A 114 1.15 -3.61 11.98
C PHE A 114 0.74 -4.95 11.38
N SER A 115 -0.04 -5.72 12.14
CA SER A 115 -0.60 -6.99 11.68
C SER A 115 -2.04 -7.12 12.19
N HIS A 116 -2.98 -6.80 11.30
CA HIS A 116 -4.41 -6.77 11.62
C HIS A 116 -5.24 -7.03 10.34
N PRO A 117 -6.34 -7.81 10.39
CA PRO A 117 -7.12 -8.18 9.19
C PRO A 117 -7.75 -7.01 8.40
N ASN A 118 -7.75 -5.80 8.96
CA ASN A 118 -8.26 -4.58 8.32
C ASN A 118 -7.17 -3.53 8.04
N LEU A 119 -5.89 -3.91 8.10
CA LEU A 119 -4.73 -3.10 7.69
C LEU A 119 -3.97 -3.87 6.61
N LEU A 120 -3.55 -3.22 5.52
CA LEU A 120 -2.89 -3.89 4.39
C LEU A 120 -1.48 -4.36 4.79
N PRO A 121 -1.17 -5.66 4.86
CA PRO A 121 0.12 -6.13 5.30
C PRO A 121 1.16 -6.02 4.17
N LEU A 122 2.36 -5.53 4.51
CA LEU A 122 3.52 -5.62 3.63
C LEU A 122 4.06 -7.07 3.64
N LEU A 123 3.93 -7.78 2.52
CA LEU A 123 4.36 -9.18 2.40
C LEU A 123 5.87 -9.28 2.20
N GLU A 124 6.41 -8.43 1.34
CA GLU A 124 7.84 -8.36 1.05
C GLU A 124 8.24 -6.96 0.57
N HIS A 125 9.50 -6.60 0.77
CA HIS A 125 10.05 -5.39 0.16
C HIS A 125 11.51 -5.57 -0.28
N ALA A 126 11.94 -4.75 -1.24
CA ALA A 126 13.33 -4.60 -1.64
C ALA A 126 13.62 -3.14 -2.02
N ILE A 127 14.85 -2.68 -1.78
CA ILE A 127 15.37 -1.42 -2.31
C ILE A 127 16.64 -1.76 -3.09
N VAL A 128 16.67 -1.41 -4.38
CA VAL A 128 17.73 -1.78 -5.32
C VAL A 128 18.37 -0.50 -5.85
N ALA A 129 19.70 -0.40 -5.79
CA ALA A 129 20.44 0.68 -6.42
C ALA A 129 20.49 0.47 -7.95
N VAL A 130 20.10 1.50 -8.71
CA VAL A 130 20.05 1.48 -10.17
C VAL A 130 20.95 2.59 -10.71
N LYS A 131 21.81 2.23 -11.67
CA LYS A 131 22.74 3.20 -12.30
C LYS A 131 21.94 4.20 -13.14
N GLY A 132 22.07 5.49 -12.84
CA GLY A 132 21.52 6.56 -13.66
C GLY A 132 22.11 6.54 -15.08
N VAL A 133 21.26 6.74 -16.09
CA VAL A 133 21.61 6.58 -17.51
C VAL A 133 22.58 7.66 -18.02
N GLN A 134 22.70 8.81 -17.34
CA GLN A 134 23.38 9.99 -17.91
C GLN A 134 24.41 10.71 -17.01
N ASP A 135 24.44 10.48 -15.70
CA ASP A 135 25.28 11.31 -14.78
C ASP A 135 26.03 10.52 -13.69
N GLY A 136 26.02 9.19 -13.74
CA GLY A 136 26.66 8.34 -12.70
C GLY A 136 25.99 8.40 -11.31
N SER A 137 24.93 9.18 -11.15
CA SER A 137 24.09 9.22 -9.96
C SER A 137 23.50 7.84 -9.63
N GLN A 138 23.44 7.53 -8.33
CA GLN A 138 22.81 6.31 -7.82
C GLN A 138 21.33 6.61 -7.52
N ASN A 139 20.47 6.28 -8.48
CA ASN A 139 19.04 6.24 -8.21
C ASN A 139 18.71 4.94 -7.45
N HIS A 140 17.60 4.91 -6.73
CA HIS A 140 17.11 3.66 -6.16
C HIS A 140 15.73 3.32 -6.73
N GLU A 141 15.43 2.04 -6.82
CA GLU A 141 14.07 1.54 -7.05
C GLU A 141 13.64 0.77 -5.82
N ALA A 142 12.49 1.13 -5.26
CA ALA A 142 11.87 0.40 -4.17
C ALA A 142 10.67 -0.40 -4.67
N TYR A 143 10.53 -1.58 -4.10
CA TYR A 143 9.53 -2.58 -4.42
C TYR A 143 8.84 -2.98 -3.13
N LEU A 144 7.52 -2.75 -3.04
CA LEU A 144 6.69 -3.15 -1.89
C LEU A 144 5.58 -4.07 -2.39
N LEU A 145 5.52 -5.28 -1.85
CA LEU A 145 4.61 -6.34 -2.28
C LEU A 145 3.46 -6.53 -1.27
N PHE A 146 2.24 -6.55 -1.77
CA PHE A 146 1.00 -6.60 -0.99
C PHE A 146 0.04 -7.68 -1.52
N PRO A 147 -0.94 -8.13 -0.72
CA PRO A 147 -2.07 -8.91 -1.22
C PRO A 147 -2.82 -8.13 -2.30
N VAL A 148 -3.31 -8.81 -3.33
CA VAL A 148 -4.12 -8.17 -4.37
C VAL A 148 -5.60 -8.11 -3.97
N HIS A 149 -6.20 -6.93 -4.13
CA HIS A 149 -7.64 -6.71 -3.95
C HIS A 149 -8.20 -6.14 -5.26
N LEU A 150 -8.88 -6.97 -6.05
CA LEU A 150 -9.29 -6.64 -7.42
C LEU A 150 -10.63 -5.88 -7.52
N ASP A 151 -11.42 -5.83 -6.43
CA ASP A 151 -12.70 -5.08 -6.40
C ASP A 151 -12.51 -3.57 -6.20
N GLY A 152 -11.26 -3.11 -6.09
CA GLY A 152 -10.89 -1.70 -6.02
C GLY A 152 -11.02 -1.07 -4.64
N THR A 153 -11.03 0.25 -4.62
CA THR A 153 -11.16 1.08 -3.43
C THR A 153 -12.63 1.34 -3.09
N LEU A 154 -12.91 1.80 -1.87
CA LEU A 154 -14.22 2.27 -1.47
C LEU A 154 -14.66 3.45 -2.36
N GLN A 155 -13.73 4.31 -2.80
CA GLN A 155 -13.99 5.40 -3.75
C GLN A 155 -14.45 4.88 -5.13
N ASP A 156 -13.84 3.81 -5.64
CA ASP A 156 -14.24 3.19 -6.93
C ASP A 156 -15.65 2.61 -6.84
N VAL A 157 -15.96 1.93 -5.73
CA VAL A 157 -17.26 1.31 -5.50
C VAL A 157 -18.34 2.37 -5.30
N THR A 158 -18.15 3.37 -4.43
CA THR A 158 -19.16 4.44 -4.21
C THR A 158 -19.40 5.26 -5.47
N LYS A 159 -18.36 5.57 -6.25
CA LYS A 159 -18.51 6.22 -7.56
C LYS A 159 -19.35 5.37 -8.52
N THR A 160 -19.05 4.08 -8.65
CA THR A 160 -19.79 3.15 -9.50
C THR A 160 -21.26 3.02 -9.09
N MET A 161 -21.54 3.04 -7.77
CA MET A 161 -22.90 3.01 -7.24
C MET A 161 -23.64 4.33 -7.50
N LEU A 162 -22.99 5.48 -7.30
CA LEU A 162 -23.56 6.80 -7.59
C LEU A 162 -23.94 6.96 -9.07
N GLU A 163 -23.09 6.51 -9.99
CA GLU A 163 -23.39 6.48 -11.44
C GLU A 163 -24.64 5.64 -11.77
N LYS A 164 -24.91 4.59 -10.99
CA LYS A 164 -26.11 3.73 -11.09
C LYS A 164 -27.30 4.20 -10.24
N LYS A 165 -27.11 5.22 -9.39
CA LYS A 165 -28.07 5.65 -8.34
C LYS A 165 -28.38 4.58 -7.30
N GLU A 166 -27.40 3.74 -7.02
CA GLU A 166 -27.40 2.72 -5.96
C GLU A 166 -26.72 3.26 -4.70
N PHE A 167 -27.06 2.72 -3.53
CA PHE A 167 -26.46 3.07 -2.23
C PHE A 167 -26.16 1.80 -1.45
N PHE A 168 -25.16 1.83 -0.57
CA PHE A 168 -24.91 0.71 0.32
C PHE A 168 -26.07 0.53 1.30
N PRO A 169 -26.54 -0.71 1.54
CA PRO A 169 -27.42 -0.98 2.67
C PRO A 169 -26.76 -0.51 3.97
N THR A 170 -27.51 0.08 4.89
CA THR A 170 -26.99 0.62 6.16
C THR A 170 -26.17 -0.42 6.95
N ILE A 171 -26.56 -1.69 6.89
CA ILE A 171 -25.80 -2.79 7.51
C ILE A 171 -24.41 -2.97 6.90
N THR A 172 -24.25 -2.79 5.59
CA THR A 172 -22.96 -2.85 4.88
C THR A 172 -22.09 -1.66 5.27
N VAL A 173 -22.65 -0.45 5.33
CA VAL A 173 -21.95 0.76 5.80
C VAL A 173 -21.42 0.55 7.23
N LEU A 174 -22.25 0.05 8.14
CA LEU A 174 -21.84 -0.25 9.53
C LEU A 174 -20.78 -1.36 9.61
N GLN A 175 -20.84 -2.37 8.74
CA GLN A 175 -19.83 -3.44 8.66
C GLN A 175 -18.46 -2.94 8.17
N ILE A 176 -18.44 -2.04 7.17
CA ILE A 176 -17.22 -1.38 6.69
C ILE A 176 -16.67 -0.46 7.78
N PHE A 177 -17.51 0.41 8.34
CA PHE A 177 -17.13 1.34 9.42
C PHE A 177 -16.50 0.62 10.63
N ARG A 178 -17.13 -0.47 11.11
CA ARG A 178 -16.61 -1.28 12.22
C ARG A 178 -15.21 -1.84 11.92
N GLN A 179 -14.95 -2.23 10.68
CA GLN A 179 -13.65 -2.77 10.26
C GLN A 179 -12.55 -1.69 10.23
N LEU A 180 -12.86 -0.50 9.71
CA LEU A 180 -11.95 0.65 9.76
C LEU A 180 -11.61 1.02 11.21
N CYS A 181 -12.63 1.13 12.08
CA CYS A 181 -12.42 1.37 13.51
C CYS A 181 -11.60 0.26 14.20
N SER A 182 -11.69 -1.00 13.76
CA SER A 182 -10.86 -2.09 14.29
C SER A 182 -9.39 -1.95 13.88
N GLY A 183 -9.13 -1.61 12.60
CA GLY A 183 -7.78 -1.35 12.11
C GLY A 183 -7.12 -0.15 12.80
N LEU A 184 -7.83 0.97 12.89
CA LEU A 184 -7.32 2.16 13.57
C LEU A 184 -7.12 1.93 15.06
N LYS A 185 -8.05 1.24 15.75
CA LYS A 185 -7.85 0.84 17.15
C LYS A 185 -6.54 0.06 17.34
N HIS A 186 -6.14 -0.80 16.40
CA HIS A 186 -4.87 -1.53 16.47
C HIS A 186 -3.66 -0.58 16.41
N MET A 187 -3.66 0.41 15.51
CA MET A 187 -2.60 1.43 15.42
C MET A 187 -2.59 2.37 16.64
N HIS A 188 -3.77 2.81 17.09
CA HIS A 188 -3.96 3.72 18.23
C HIS A 188 -3.61 3.06 19.57
N SER A 189 -3.67 1.72 19.65
CA SER A 189 -3.30 0.93 20.84
C SER A 189 -1.88 0.38 20.78
N PHE A 190 -1.09 0.73 19.77
CA PHE A 190 0.33 0.38 19.68
C PHE A 190 1.16 1.17 20.71
N ASP A 191 2.39 0.74 21.01
CA ASP A 191 3.30 1.46 21.89
C ASP A 191 4.62 1.76 21.16
N PRO A 192 4.92 3.05 20.85
CA PRO A 192 4.07 4.23 21.04
C PRO A 192 2.84 4.23 20.09
N PRO A 193 1.73 4.92 20.42
CA PRO A 193 0.55 5.01 19.54
C PRO A 193 0.86 5.64 18.18
N TYR A 194 0.29 5.10 17.11
CA TYR A 194 0.38 5.63 15.75
C TYR A 194 -0.96 6.10 15.22
N ALA A 195 -0.97 7.25 14.53
CA ALA A 195 -2.08 7.73 13.72
C ALA A 195 -1.77 7.48 12.24
N HIS A 196 -2.82 7.26 11.44
CA HIS A 196 -2.71 7.01 10.00
C HIS A 196 -2.61 8.32 9.21
N ASN A 197 -3.33 9.37 9.63
CA ASN A 197 -3.39 10.70 9.02
C ASN A 197 -3.84 10.74 7.54
N GLY A 198 -4.29 9.60 7.00
CA GLY A 198 -4.57 9.39 5.58
C GLY A 198 -5.85 8.59 5.32
N VAL A 199 -6.77 8.55 6.29
CA VAL A 199 -8.02 7.80 6.16
C VAL A 199 -8.98 8.53 5.21
N LYS A 200 -9.30 7.88 4.09
CA LYS A 200 -10.23 8.36 3.05
C LYS A 200 -10.72 7.16 2.22
N PRO A 201 -11.82 7.26 1.46
CA PRO A 201 -12.32 6.19 0.59
C PRO A 201 -11.31 5.64 -0.41
N ASP A 202 -10.42 6.48 -0.96
CA ASP A 202 -9.35 6.05 -1.87
C ASP A 202 -8.35 5.09 -1.19
N ASN A 203 -8.17 5.22 0.13
CA ASN A 203 -7.21 4.44 0.92
C ASN A 203 -7.88 3.25 1.63
N VAL A 204 -9.12 2.91 1.28
CA VAL A 204 -9.83 1.73 1.79
C VAL A 204 -10.07 0.75 0.66
N LEU A 205 -9.32 -0.35 0.63
CA LEU A 205 -9.58 -1.47 -0.28
C LEU A 205 -10.82 -2.22 0.18
N ILE A 206 -11.68 -2.57 -0.79
CA ILE A 206 -12.86 -3.39 -0.57
C ILE A 206 -12.63 -4.77 -1.20
N THR A 207 -13.21 -5.81 -0.60
CA THR A 207 -13.41 -7.10 -1.29
C THR A 207 -14.84 -7.55 -1.08
N GLN A 208 -15.58 -7.61 -2.18
CA GLN A 208 -16.99 -7.95 -2.20
C GLN A 208 -17.15 -9.46 -2.05
N ARG A 209 -17.75 -9.85 -0.93
CA ARG A 209 -18.04 -11.26 -0.62
C ARG A 209 -19.53 -11.51 -0.80
N LYS A 210 -19.88 -12.57 -1.53
CA LYS A 210 -21.25 -13.07 -1.58
C LYS A 210 -21.60 -13.67 -0.24
N GLU A 211 -22.82 -13.40 0.24
CA GLU A 211 -23.40 -13.97 1.48
C GLU A 211 -22.61 -13.68 2.78
N GLN A 212 -21.59 -12.82 2.74
CA GLN A 212 -20.78 -12.40 3.89
C GLN A 212 -20.58 -10.89 3.89
N SER A 213 -20.20 -10.33 5.04
CA SER A 213 -19.77 -8.93 5.12
C SER A 213 -18.59 -8.69 4.18
N HIS A 214 -18.64 -7.60 3.41
CA HIS A 214 -17.51 -7.16 2.61
C HIS A 214 -16.28 -6.93 3.51
N LEU A 215 -15.10 -7.34 3.04
CA LEU A 215 -13.85 -7.06 3.74
C LEU A 215 -13.44 -5.63 3.41
N ALA A 216 -13.12 -4.84 4.43
CA ALA A 216 -12.54 -3.51 4.28
C ALA A 216 -11.11 -3.51 4.86
N ILE A 217 -10.15 -3.06 4.08
CA ILE A 217 -8.73 -2.98 4.47
C ILE A 217 -8.25 -1.56 4.23
N LEU A 218 -7.75 -0.92 5.28
CA LEU A 218 -7.08 0.38 5.20
C LEU A 218 -5.64 0.18 4.69
N MET A 219 -5.24 1.00 3.72
CA MET A 219 -3.93 0.98 3.07
C MET A 219 -3.28 2.38 3.05
N ASP A 220 -2.08 2.49 2.50
CA ASP A 220 -1.32 3.73 2.34
C ASP A 220 -0.83 4.35 3.67
N PHE A 221 0.24 3.75 4.21
CA PHE A 221 0.88 4.19 5.45
C PHE A 221 1.94 5.28 5.25
N GLU A 222 1.99 5.97 4.09
CA GLU A 222 2.99 7.02 3.83
C GLU A 222 2.90 8.18 4.84
N SER A 223 1.68 8.56 5.21
CA SER A 223 1.41 9.64 6.19
C SER A 223 1.33 9.16 7.65
N ALA A 224 1.53 7.86 7.89
CA ALA A 224 1.37 7.27 9.21
C ALA A 224 2.60 7.53 10.10
N GLY A 225 2.34 7.89 11.35
CA GLY A 225 3.39 8.30 12.29
C GLY A 225 2.91 8.32 13.73
N PRO A 226 3.79 8.62 14.70
CA PRO A 226 3.42 8.75 16.11
C PRO A 226 2.22 9.69 16.28
N ALA A 227 1.16 9.19 16.92
CA ALA A 227 -0.12 9.88 17.01
C ALA A 227 -0.04 11.16 17.84
N ARG A 228 0.71 11.11 18.95
CA ARG A 228 0.69 12.12 20.00
C ARG A 228 1.82 13.13 19.81
N LYS A 229 1.46 14.39 19.56
CA LYS A 229 2.38 15.51 19.32
C LYS A 229 2.04 16.66 20.27
N THR A 230 3.03 17.05 21.07
CA THR A 230 2.95 18.13 22.07
C THR A 230 3.46 19.42 21.44
N ILE A 231 2.54 20.31 21.06
CA ILE A 231 2.85 21.61 20.44
C ILE A 231 2.95 22.69 21.52
N ARG A 232 4.08 23.38 21.58
CA ARG A 232 4.40 24.40 22.60
C ARG A 232 5.02 25.68 22.02
N SER A 233 5.05 25.81 20.69
CA SER A 233 5.44 27.06 20.03
C SER A 233 4.66 27.30 18.73
N GLN A 234 4.62 28.56 18.28
CA GLN A 234 4.04 28.93 16.99
C GLN A 234 4.80 28.28 15.81
N ALA A 235 6.11 28.08 15.97
CA ALA A 235 6.94 27.42 14.95
C ALA A 235 6.58 25.94 14.79
N GLU A 236 6.38 25.21 15.89
CA GLU A 236 5.91 23.82 15.86
C GLU A 236 4.49 23.71 15.27
N ALA A 237 3.59 24.64 15.62
CA ALA A 237 2.25 24.68 15.06
C ALA A 237 2.27 24.89 13.53
N LEU A 238 3.10 25.83 13.05
CA LEU A 238 3.27 26.08 11.62
C LEU A 238 3.85 24.86 10.90
N GLN A 239 4.90 24.23 11.45
CA GLN A 239 5.49 23.02 10.89
C GLN A 239 4.49 21.86 10.81
N LEU A 240 3.63 21.67 11.82
CA LEU A 240 2.59 20.65 11.78
C LEU A 240 1.51 20.97 10.72
N GLN A 241 1.14 22.24 10.57
CA GLN A 241 0.19 22.70 9.57
C GLN A 241 0.75 22.56 8.14
N GLU A 242 2.01 22.92 7.90
CA GLU A 242 2.73 22.72 6.64
C GLU A 242 2.81 21.23 6.29
N TRP A 243 3.25 20.39 7.24
CA TRP A 243 3.28 18.94 7.07
C TRP A 243 1.89 18.36 6.74
N ALA A 244 0.85 18.76 7.48
CA ALA A 244 -0.51 18.32 7.22
C ALA A 244 -1.05 18.86 5.87
N SER A 245 -0.55 20.00 5.40
CA SER A 245 -0.91 20.58 4.10
C SER A 245 -0.49 19.66 2.94
N GLU A 246 0.67 19.02 3.07
CA GLU A 246 1.29 18.12 2.09
C GLU A 246 0.78 16.67 2.21
N HIS A 247 0.62 16.15 3.44
CA HIS A 247 0.42 14.72 3.70
C HIS A 247 -1.06 14.35 3.92
N CYS A 248 -1.87 15.23 4.54
CA CYS A 248 -3.28 14.94 4.82
C CYS A 248 -4.18 15.44 3.69
N SER A 249 -5.07 14.60 3.16
CA SER A 249 -6.00 15.00 2.09
C SER A 249 -7.04 16.03 2.58
N ALA A 250 -7.10 17.21 1.96
CA ALA A 250 -7.82 18.39 2.47
C ALA A 250 -9.27 18.12 2.94
N HIS A 251 -10.09 17.42 2.14
CA HIS A 251 -11.49 17.11 2.48
C HIS A 251 -11.68 16.21 3.71
N TYR A 252 -10.62 15.49 4.11
CA TYR A 252 -10.60 14.58 5.26
C TYR A 252 -9.72 15.13 6.40
N ARG A 253 -9.08 16.29 6.22
CA ARG A 253 -8.16 16.87 7.22
C ARG A 253 -8.95 17.46 8.40
N PRO A 254 -8.64 17.09 9.65
CA PRO A 254 -9.31 17.61 10.84
C PRO A 254 -9.01 19.10 11.11
N PRO A 255 -9.91 19.82 11.80
CA PRO A 255 -9.79 21.27 12.03
C PRO A 255 -8.51 21.66 12.79
N GLU A 256 -8.06 20.85 13.75
CA GLU A 256 -6.82 21.09 14.50
C GLU A 256 -5.53 20.98 13.66
N LEU A 257 -5.62 20.49 12.42
CA LEU A 257 -4.54 20.48 11.43
C LEU A 257 -4.74 21.55 10.33
N TRP A 258 -5.80 22.35 10.38
CA TRP A 258 -6.01 23.53 9.52
C TRP A 258 -5.55 24.82 10.21
N GLU A 259 -5.94 25.00 11.47
CA GLU A 259 -5.54 26.12 12.32
C GLU A 259 -4.89 25.55 13.59
N CYS A 260 -3.61 25.15 13.48
CA CYS A 260 -2.94 24.48 14.59
C CYS A 260 -2.68 25.46 15.75
N PRO A 261 -3.18 25.21 16.99
CA PRO A 261 -2.91 26.10 18.10
C PRO A 261 -1.45 26.02 18.55
N SER A 262 -0.84 27.17 18.87
CA SER A 262 0.56 27.24 19.35
C SER A 262 0.82 26.53 20.69
N TYR A 263 -0.24 26.14 21.41
CA TYR A 263 -0.20 25.38 22.65
C TYR A 263 -1.35 24.36 22.65
N ALA A 264 -1.08 23.15 22.17
CA ALA A 264 -2.04 22.06 22.10
C ALA A 264 -1.35 20.69 22.21
N ASP A 265 -2.11 19.67 22.59
CA ASP A 265 -1.71 18.28 22.44
C ASP A 265 -2.59 17.65 21.37
N ILE A 266 -1.98 17.30 20.24
CA ILE A 266 -2.61 16.62 19.11
C ILE A 266 -2.41 15.12 19.33
N ASP A 267 -3.43 14.31 19.05
CA ASP A 267 -3.43 12.87 19.32
C ASP A 267 -4.16 12.08 18.22
N GLU A 268 -4.34 10.78 18.44
CA GLU A 268 -4.98 9.84 17.51
C GLU A 268 -6.43 10.20 17.09
N ARG A 269 -7.07 11.20 17.71
CA ARG A 269 -8.40 11.68 17.31
C ARG A 269 -8.43 12.34 15.93
N THR A 270 -7.28 12.71 15.37
CA THR A 270 -7.16 13.19 13.97
C THR A 270 -7.75 12.17 12.97
N ASP A 271 -7.51 10.87 13.18
CA ASP A 271 -8.08 9.81 12.34
C ASP A 271 -9.60 9.65 12.54
N ILE A 272 -10.12 9.95 13.73
CA ILE A 272 -11.55 9.79 14.06
C ILE A 272 -12.40 10.79 13.27
N TRP A 273 -11.89 12.00 13.04
CA TRP A 273 -12.50 12.96 12.11
C TRP A 273 -12.52 12.42 10.68
N SER A 274 -11.37 11.97 10.17
CA SER A 274 -11.20 11.42 8.82
C SER A 274 -12.10 10.19 8.57
N VAL A 275 -12.28 9.34 9.59
CA VAL A 275 -13.24 8.23 9.64
C VAL A 275 -14.68 8.72 9.58
N GLY A 276 -15.02 9.81 10.27
CA GLY A 276 -16.34 10.45 10.19
C GLY A 276 -16.66 10.96 8.79
N CYS A 277 -15.71 11.63 8.14
CA CYS A 277 -15.82 12.06 6.74
C CYS A 277 -15.95 10.85 5.79
N THR A 278 -15.17 9.79 6.02
CA THR A 278 -15.27 8.53 5.24
C THR A 278 -16.62 7.85 5.43
N LEU A 279 -17.18 7.83 6.64
CA LEU A 279 -18.53 7.33 6.91
C LEU A 279 -19.58 8.16 6.17
N TYR A 280 -19.49 9.49 6.22
CA TYR A 280 -20.40 10.39 5.51
C TYR A 280 -20.37 10.15 3.98
N SER A 281 -19.20 9.85 3.40
CA SER A 281 -19.07 9.56 1.97
C SER A 281 -19.74 8.24 1.50
N MET A 282 -20.13 7.35 2.43
CA MET A 282 -20.81 6.09 2.15
C MET A 282 -22.34 6.15 2.29
N MET A 283 -22.89 7.26 2.81
CA MET A 283 -24.31 7.46 3.12
C MET A 283 -25.04 8.26 2.04
#